data_AF-A0A2R6BW91-F1
#
_entry.id   AF-A0A2R6BW91-F1
#
_cell.length_a   1.000
_cell.length_b   1.000
_cell.length_c   1.000
_cell.angle_alpha   90.00
_cell.angle_beta   90.00
_cell.angle_gamma   90.00
#
_symmetry.space_group_name_H-M   'P 1'
#
loop_
_entity.id
_entity.type
_entity.pdbx_description
1 polymer ?
#
loop_
_entity_poly.entity_id
_entity_poly.type
_entity_poly.pdbx_seq_one_letter_code
_entity_poly.pdbx_strand_id
1 'polypeptide(L)' 'MPTKKSGTPYKACRECRYLNSLEAQSCENCGSQRFADVWEGLIIVYDIETSKIAQELGLKKPGKYALTLY' A
#
# COMPACT_ATOMS: atom_id res chain seq x y z
N MET A 1 -15.33 23.89 -10.63
CA MET A 1 -15.77 22.71 -9.86
C MET A 1 -14.61 22.26 -8.98
N PRO A 2 -14.69 22.32 -7.64
CA PRO A 2 -13.63 21.75 -6.82
C PRO A 2 -13.83 20.23 -6.80
N THR A 3 -13.00 19.49 -7.56
CA THR A 3 -12.92 18.03 -7.45
C THR A 3 -12.45 17.72 -6.03
N LYS A 4 -13.37 17.26 -5.18
CA LYS A 4 -13.11 16.85 -3.80
C LYS A 4 -12.08 15.73 -3.88
N LYS A 5 -10.79 16.04 -3.69
CA LYS A 5 -9.74 15.03 -3.55
C LYS A 5 -9.96 14.35 -2.20
N SER A 6 -10.89 13.40 -2.18
CA SER A 6 -11.04 12.42 -1.10
C SER A 6 -9.93 11.37 -1.19
N GLY A 7 -8.69 11.82 -1.45
CA GLY A 7 -7.55 10.93 -1.54
C GLY A 7 -7.20 10.51 -0.13
N THR A 8 -7.17 9.21 0.12
CA THR A 8 -6.47 8.66 1.28
C THR A 8 -5.07 9.27 1.38
N PRO A 9 -4.50 9.50 2.59
CA PRO A 9 -3.18 10.12 2.75
C PRO A 9 -2.02 9.23 2.28
N TYR A 10 -2.32 8.21 1.47
CA TYR A 10 -1.38 7.21 0.99
C TYR A 10 -1.58 6.96 -0.50
N LYS A 11 -0.47 6.67 -1.16
CA LYS A 11 -0.43 6.08 -2.49
C LYS A 11 0.06 4.65 -2.40
N ALA A 12 -0.49 3.77 -3.22
CA ALA A 12 -0.14 2.36 -3.20
C ALA A 12 0.94 2.04 -4.24
N CYS A 13 1.94 1.26 -3.87
CA CYS A 13 2.94 0.79 -4.82
C CYS A 13 2.31 -0.21 -5.79
N ARG A 14 2.49 -0.02 -7.10
CA ARG A 14 1.96 -0.96 -8.11
C ARG A 14 2.65 -2.33 -8.11
N GLU A 15 3.87 -2.40 -7.59
CA GLU A 15 4.67 -3.64 -7.59
C GLU A 15 4.37 -4.51 -6.35
N CYS A 16 4.31 -3.91 -5.16
CA CYS A 16 4.17 -4.67 -3.90
C CYS A 16 2.96 -4.27 -3.06
N ARG A 17 2.09 -3.39 -3.56
CA ARG A 17 0.87 -2.88 -2.90
C ARG A 17 1.07 -2.15 -1.58
N TYR A 18 2.32 -1.91 -1.17
CA TYR A 18 2.64 -1.17 0.04
C TYR A 18 2.14 0.27 -0.06
N LEU A 19 1.52 0.75 1.01
CA LEU A 19 1.04 2.13 1.12
C LEU A 19 2.16 3.03 1.62
N ASN A 20 2.51 4.02 0.82
CA ASN A 20 3.55 4.99 1.10
C ASN A 20 2.91 6.37 1.26
N SER A 21 3.61 7.28 1.94
CA SER A 21 3.20 8.68 2.01
C SER A 21 3.08 9.29 0.61
N LEU A 22 2.22 10.30 0.44
CA LEU A 22 2.05 10.96 -0.86
C LEU A 22 3.37 11.60 -1.35
N GLU A 23 4.22 12.04 -0.44
CA GLU A 23 5.52 12.68 -0.69
C GLU A 23 6.64 11.68 -1.00
N ALA A 24 6.43 10.38 -0.75
CA ALA A 24 7.47 9.36 -0.91
C ALA A 24 7.91 9.24 -2.38
N GLN A 25 9.18 9.46 -2.67
CA GLN A 25 9.70 9.38 -4.05
C GLN A 25 9.81 7.92 -4.54
N SER A 26 10.09 7.00 -3.63
CA SER A 26 10.22 5.57 -3.90
C SER A 26 9.52 4.75 -2.82
N CYS A 27 9.15 3.52 -3.15
CA CYS A 27 8.49 2.64 -2.23
C CYS A 27 9.47 2.16 -1.16
N GLU A 28 9.15 2.37 0.11
CA GLU A 28 9.99 1.97 1.24
C GLU A 28 10.14 0.44 1.35
N ASN A 29 9.19 -0.31 0.77
CA ASN A 29 9.21 -1.77 0.82
C ASN A 29 10.08 -2.38 -0.30
N CYS A 30 9.90 -1.95 -1.55
CA CYS A 30 10.53 -2.57 -2.73
C CYS A 30 11.42 -1.65 -3.59
N GLY A 31 11.44 -0.34 -3.33
CA GLY A 31 12.22 0.65 -4.09
C GLY A 31 11.58 1.15 -5.39
N SER A 32 10.46 0.58 -5.84
CA SER A 32 9.77 1.03 -7.05
C SER A 32 9.25 2.47 -6.90
N GLN A 33 9.27 3.23 -7.99
CA GLN A 33 8.68 4.58 -8.08
C GLN A 33 7.29 4.57 -8.72
N ARG A 34 6.73 3.39 -9.02
CA ARG A 34 5.42 3.23 -9.65
C ARG A 34 4.33 3.16 -8.59
N PHE A 35 3.47 4.18 -8.58
CA PHE A 35 2.39 4.30 -7.62
C PHE A 35 1.02 4.36 -8.29
N ALA A 36 -0.01 4.02 -7.51
CA ALA A 36 -1.42 4.20 -7.82
C ALA A 36 -2.04 5.13 -6.78
N ASP A 37 -2.68 6.19 -7.24
CA ASP A 37 -3.41 7.15 -6.40
C ASP A 37 -4.82 6.65 -6.05
N VAL A 38 -5.37 5.75 -6.88
CA VAL A 38 -6.66 5.10 -6.67
C VAL A 38 -6.42 3.64 -6.32
N TRP A 39 -6.85 3.26 -5.12
CA TRP A 39 -6.73 1.92 -4.58
C TRP A 39 -7.85 1.69 -3.55
N GLU A 40 -8.17 0.43 -3.29
CA GLU A 40 -9.22 0.03 -2.37
C GLU A 40 -8.79 -1.09 -1.44
N GLY A 41 -9.39 -1.10 -0.26
CA GLY A 41 -9.12 -2.06 0.82
C GLY A 41 -7.78 -1.80 1.51
N LEU A 42 -7.81 -1.69 2.84
CA LEU A 42 -6.65 -1.43 3.68
C LEU A 42 -6.36 -2.66 4.54
N ILE A 43 -5.13 -3.15 4.47
CA ILE A 43 -4.62 -4.17 5.38
C ILE A 43 -3.45 -3.58 6.15
N ILE A 44 -3.46 -3.78 7.47
CA ILE A 44 -2.34 -3.43 8.35
C ILE A 44 -1.82 -4.72 8.94
N VAL A 45 -0.57 -5.05 8.63
CA VAL A 45 0.11 -6.22 9.17
C VAL A 45 1.12 -5.76 10.21
N TYR A 46 0.92 -6.16 11.46
CA TYR A 46 1.85 -5.88 12.55
C TYR A 46 2.95 -6.94 12.66
N ASP A 47 2.58 -8.21 12.55
CA ASP A 47 3.48 -9.36 12.61
C ASP A 47 3.24 -10.24 11.39
N ILE A 48 4.32 -10.54 10.67
CA ILE A 48 4.30 -11.36 9.45
C ILE A 48 4.26 -12.85 9.79
N GLU A 49 4.92 -13.25 10.88
CA GLU A 49 5.10 -14.67 11.21
C GLU A 49 3.80 -15.28 11.73
N THR A 50 3.06 -14.53 12.55
CA THR A 50 1.80 -15.00 13.16
C THR A 50 0.56 -14.70 12.32
N SER A 51 0.64 -13.77 11.37
CA SER A 51 -0.51 -13.38 10.55
C SER A 51 -0.74 -14.34 9.39
N LYS A 52 -1.80 -15.15 9.50
CA LYS A 52 -2.25 -16.01 8.40
C LYS A 52 -2.59 -15.22 7.13
N ILE A 53 -3.17 -14.03 7.29
CA ILE A 53 -3.49 -13.13 6.16
C ILE A 53 -2.20 -12.70 5.44
N ALA A 54 -1.14 -12.38 6.20
CA ALA A 54 0.13 -11.99 5.61
C ALA A 54 0.78 -13.13 4.84
N GLN A 55 0.72 -14.35 5.38
CA GLN A 55 1.22 -15.56 4.72
C GLN A 55 0.46 -15.86 3.43
N GLU A 56 -0.88 -15.83 3.46
CA GLU A 56 -1.73 -16.06 2.27
C GLU A 56 -1.48 -15.01 1.18
N LEU A 57 -1.22 -13.77 1.57
CA LEU A 57 -0.91 -12.68 0.64
C LEU A 57 0.58 -12.62 0.23
N GLY A 58 1.43 -13.50 0.76
CA GLY A 58 2.87 -13.52 0.48
C GLY A 58 3.61 -12.25 0.91
N LEU A 59 3.09 -11.55 1.93
CA LEU A 59 3.69 -10.32 2.44
C LEU A 59 4.94 -10.64 3.25
N LYS A 60 6.03 -9.89 2.99
CA LYS A 60 7.35 -10.15 3.60
C LYS A 60 7.75 -9.14 4.67
N LYS A 61 7.03 -8.02 4.76
CA LYS A 61 7.34 -6.95 5.72
C LYS A 61 6.07 -6.44 6.40
N PRO A 62 6.12 -6.13 7.69
CA PRO A 62 5.01 -5.47 8.36
C PRO A 62 4.78 -4.08 7.76
N GLY A 63 3.53 -3.62 7.83
CA GLY A 63 3.13 -2.32 7.32
C GLY A 63 1.75 -2.31 6.72
N LYS A 64 1.48 -1.27 5.93
CA LYS A 64 0.16 -0.97 5.37
C LYS A 64 0.13 -1.35 3.90
N TYR A 65 -0.90 -2.06 3.47
CA TYR A 65 -1.04 -2.56 2.11
C TYR A 65 -2.43 -2.28 1.56
N ALA A 66 -2.50 -2.04 0.25
CA ALA A 66 -3.74 -2.00 -0.51
C ALA A 66 -4.14 -3.41 -0.97
N LEU A 67 -5.43 -3.73 -0.95
CA LEU A 67 -5.95 -4.99 -1.51
C LEU A 67 -6.01 -4.94 -3.04
N THR A 68 -6.62 -3.89 -3.57
CA THR A 68 -6.92 -3.71 -4.99
C THR A 68 -6.37 -2.37 -5.48
N LEU A 69 -5.80 -2.37 -6.69
CA LEU A 69 -5.27 -1.19 -7.37
C LEU A 69 -6.04 -0.98 -8.68
N TYR A 70 -6.27 0.28 -9.04
CA TYR A 70 -6.89 0.66 -10.32
C TYR A 70 -5.90 1.45 -11.21
#